data_AF-A0A501XAC6-F1
#
_entry.id   AF-A0A501XAC6-F1
#
_cell.length_a   1.000
_cell.length_b   1.000
_cell.length_c   1.000
_cell.angle_alpha   90.00
_cell.angle_beta   90.00
_cell.angle_gamma   90.00
#
_symmetry.space_group_name_H-M   'P 1'
#
loop_
_entity.id
_entity.type
_entity.pdbx_description
1 polymer ?
#
loop_
_entity_poly.entity_id
_entity_poly.type
_entity_poly.pdbx_seq_one_letter_code
_entity_poly.pdbx_strand_id
1 'polypeptide(L)'
;MSVGAIVLIVVLMIISLAIIGISFMMAPDSNSFSGALVGSNDLDLFKVSKERGIKKVLKWSMITLGALLFIFAIVLRVVIQNG
;
A
#
# COMPACT_ATOMS: atom_id res chain seq x y z
N MET A 1 6.47 -26.46 -9.61
CA MET A 1 6.05 -25.52 -8.55
C MET A 1 5.44 -26.33 -7.42
N SER A 2 5.93 -26.17 -6.19
CA SER A 2 5.35 -26.85 -5.03
C SER A 2 3.95 -26.31 -4.74
N VAL A 3 3.08 -27.15 -4.17
CA VAL A 3 1.72 -26.74 -3.76
C VAL A 3 1.78 -25.55 -2.80
N GLY A 4 2.77 -25.52 -1.90
CA GLY A 4 2.99 -24.39 -0.98
C GLY A 4 3.30 -23.07 -1.69
N ALA A 5 4.07 -23.08 -2.79
CA ALA A 5 4.32 -21.89 -3.59
C ALA A 5 3.05 -21.37 -4.28
N ILE A 6 2.19 -22.28 -4.77
CA ILE A 6 0.91 -21.91 -5.40
C ILE A 6 -0.02 -21.24 -4.38
N VAL A 7 -0.12 -21.78 -3.15
CA VAL A 7 -0.93 -21.17 -2.08
C VAL A 7 -0.42 -19.77 -1.74
N LEU A 8 0.91 -19.59 -1.61
CA LEU A 8 1.50 -18.26 -1.36
C LEU A 8 1.17 -17.25 -2.45
N ILE A 9 1.20 -17.66 -3.72
CA ILE A 9 0.86 -16.81 -4.86
C ILE A 9 -0.61 -16.36 -4.79
N VAL A 10 -1.53 -17.27 -4.45
CA VAL A 10 -2.96 -16.93 -4.30
C VAL A 10 -3.16 -15.91 -3.18
N VAL A 11 -2.50 -16.10 -2.03
CA VAL A 11 -2.56 -15.15 -0.90
C VAL A 11 -2.01 -13.78 -1.30
N LEU A 12 -0.87 -13.74 -1.98
CA LEU A 12 -0.26 -12.50 -2.51
C LEU A 12 -1.19 -11.77 -3.48
N MET A 13 -1.89 -12.50 -4.35
CA MET A 13 -2.89 -11.91 -5.27
C MET A 13 -4.03 -11.24 -4.51
N ILE A 14 -4.59 -11.90 -3.48
CA ILE A 14 -5.68 -11.34 -2.68
C ILE A 14 -5.22 -10.07 -1.95
N ILE A 15 -4.03 -10.09 -1.35
CA ILE A 15 -3.44 -8.92 -0.70
C ILE A 15 -3.26 -7.77 -1.69
N SER A 16 -2.82 -8.07 -2.91
CA SER A 16 -2.62 -7.08 -3.98
C SER A 16 -3.94 -6.44 -4.41
N LEU A 17 -5.00 -7.23 -4.54
CA LEU A 17 -6.35 -6.71 -4.84
C LEU A 17 -6.88 -5.80 -3.73
N ALA A 18 -6.68 -6.18 -2.46
CA ALA A 18 -7.05 -5.35 -1.31
C ALA A 18 -6.28 -4.02 -1.30
N ILE A 19 -4.98 -4.06 -1.63
CA ILE A 19 -4.13 -2.88 -1.74
C ILE A 19 -4.65 -1.92 -2.82
N ILE A 20 -5.01 -2.46 -3.99
CA ILE A 20 -5.57 -1.65 -5.09
C ILE A 20 -6.88 -0.97 -4.64
N GLY A 21 -7.76 -1.71 -3.96
CA GLY A 21 -9.01 -1.15 -3.44
C GLY A 21 -8.78 0.00 -2.44
N ILE A 22 -7.86 -0.20 -1.49
CA ILE A 22 -7.52 0.82 -0.48
C ILE A 22 -6.82 2.03 -1.12
N SER A 23 -5.98 1.81 -2.13
CA SER A 23 -5.30 2.87 -2.89
C SER A 23 -6.30 3.83 -3.54
N PHE A 24 -7.37 3.30 -4.15
CA PHE A 24 -8.43 4.15 -4.72
C PHE A 24 -9.18 4.95 -3.66
N MET A 25 -9.41 4.39 -2.48
CA MET A 25 -10.04 5.12 -1.37
C MET A 25 -9.11 6.19 -0.76
N MET A 26 -7.81 6.10 -1.01
CA MET A 26 -6.80 7.04 -0.52
C MET A 26 -6.49 8.16 -1.52
N ALA A 27 -7.13 8.18 -2.69
CA ALA A 27 -6.97 9.23 -3.68
C ALA A 27 -7.35 10.61 -3.07
N PRO A 28 -6.47 11.62 -3.18
CA PRO A 28 -6.74 12.94 -2.63
C PRO A 28 -7.87 13.64 -3.40
N ASP A 29 -8.75 14.33 -2.67
CA ASP A 29 -9.98 14.91 -3.19
C ASP A 29 -9.77 16.06 -4.20
N SER A 30 -8.60 16.73 -4.26
CA SER A 30 -8.50 17.99 -5.04
C SER A 30 -7.10 18.57 -5.31
N ASN A 31 -6.11 17.79 -5.78
CA ASN A 31 -4.88 18.36 -6.34
C ASN A 31 -4.78 18.09 -7.84
N SER A 32 -5.54 18.87 -8.62
CA SER A 32 -5.44 18.96 -10.08
C SER A 32 -3.99 19.12 -10.52
N PHE A 33 -3.64 18.59 -11.69
CA PHE A 33 -2.31 18.51 -12.34
C PHE A 33 -1.32 19.68 -12.04
N SER A 34 -1.84 20.91 -11.87
CA SER A 34 -1.09 22.10 -11.46
C SER A 34 -0.38 21.97 -10.10
N GLY A 35 -0.98 21.31 -9.10
CA GLY A 35 -0.37 21.09 -7.78
C GLY A 35 0.76 20.04 -7.78
N ALA A 36 0.74 19.10 -8.74
CA ALA A 36 1.80 18.10 -8.91
C ALA A 36 3.03 18.66 -9.63
N LEU A 37 2.86 19.66 -10.50
CA LEU A 37 3.93 20.30 -11.27
C LEU A 37 4.64 21.44 -10.52
N VAL A 38 3.89 22.26 -9.78
CA VAL A 38 4.43 23.46 -9.11
C VAL A 38 4.92 23.16 -7.70
N GLY A 39 4.50 22.03 -7.11
CA GLY A 39 4.62 21.81 -5.67
C GLY A 39 3.67 22.75 -4.93
N SER A 40 2.77 22.21 -4.13
CA SER A 40 1.84 23.01 -3.35
C SER A 40 2.59 24.06 -2.50
N ASN A 41 2.34 25.34 -2.76
CA ASN A 41 3.00 26.48 -2.09
C ASN A 41 2.73 26.52 -0.57
N ASP A 42 1.61 25.93 -0.14
CA ASP A 42 1.27 25.71 1.27
C ASP A 42 1.48 24.23 1.60
N LEU A 43 2.75 23.88 1.69
CA LEU A 43 3.17 22.68 2.37
C LEU A 43 2.80 22.89 3.85
N ASP A 44 1.64 22.35 4.24
CA ASP A 44 1.13 22.18 5.61
C ASP A 44 2.09 21.33 6.50
N LEU A 45 3.41 21.38 6.24
CA LEU A 45 4.52 20.71 6.94
C LEU A 45 4.58 21.05 8.43
N PHE A 46 4.00 22.18 8.84
CA PHE A 46 3.83 22.56 10.25
C PHE A 46 2.39 22.54 10.73
N LYS A 47 1.44 22.18 9.87
CA LYS A 47 0.09 21.90 10.33
C LYS A 47 0.16 20.56 11.02
N VAL A 48 0.15 20.61 12.34
CA VAL A 48 -0.18 19.45 13.18
C VAL A 48 -1.66 19.14 12.93
N SER A 49 -1.98 18.69 11.73
CA SER A 49 -3.24 18.06 11.42
C SER A 49 -3.23 16.76 12.20
N LYS A 50 -3.93 16.73 13.34
CA LYS A 50 -4.24 15.47 14.00
C LYS A 50 -5.00 14.64 12.97
N GLU A 51 -4.29 13.73 12.28
CA GLU A 51 -4.88 12.75 11.39
C GLU A 51 -5.98 12.03 12.20
N ARG A 52 -7.24 12.31 11.86
CA ARG A 52 -8.42 11.87 12.61
C ARG A 52 -9.37 11.14 11.66
N GLY A 53 -10.02 10.11 12.20
CA GLY A 53 -11.00 9.31 11.49
C GLY A 53 -10.40 8.29 10.52
N ILE A 54 -11.14 8.04 9.43
CA ILE A 54 -10.90 6.95 8.47
C ILE A 54 -9.58 7.13 7.70
N LYS A 55 -9.13 8.37 7.45
CA LYS A 55 -7.88 8.66 6.74
C LYS A 55 -6.63 8.13 7.49
N LYS A 56 -6.65 8.13 8.83
CA LYS A 56 -5.57 7.53 9.65
C LYS A 56 -5.55 6.01 9.51
N VAL A 57 -6.73 5.36 9.57
CA VAL A 57 -6.85 3.91 9.44
C VAL A 57 -6.41 3.45 8.05
N LEU A 58 -6.83 4.15 6.99
CA LEU A 58 -6.39 3.88 5.62
C LEU A 58 -4.88 3.94 5.47
N LYS A 59 -4.24 5.00 5.98
CA LYS A 59 -2.79 5.16 5.94
C LYS A 59 -2.06 4.01 6.64
N TRP A 60 -2.46 3.67 7.87
CA TRP A 60 -1.84 2.57 8.61
C TRP A 60 -2.12 1.22 7.95
N SER A 61 -3.32 1.00 7.40
CA SER A 61 -3.66 -0.20 6.63
C SER A 61 -2.82 -0.32 5.36
N MET A 62 -2.51 0.79 4.69
CA MET A 62 -1.71 0.79 3.47
C MET A 62 -0.26 0.41 3.77
N ILE A 63 0.29 0.96 4.86
CA ILE A 63 1.64 0.65 5.33
C ILE A 63 1.75 -0.82 5.75
N THR A 64 0.77 -1.33 6.53
CA THR A 64 0.81 -2.71 7.01
C THR A 64 0.64 -3.72 5.87
N LEU A 65 -0.31 -3.51 4.96
CA LEU A 65 -0.49 -4.40 3.80
C LEU A 65 0.70 -4.36 2.85
N GLY A 66 1.30 -3.19 2.62
CA GLY A 66 2.51 -3.06 1.80
C GLY A 66 3.70 -3.80 2.40
N ALA A 67 3.94 -3.65 3.71
CA ALA A 67 4.98 -4.38 4.41
C ALA A 67 4.76 -5.90 4.38
N LEU A 68 3.50 -6.34 4.57
CA LEU A 68 3.11 -7.74 4.54
C LEU A 68 3.29 -8.36 3.14
N LEU A 69 2.93 -7.63 2.08
CA LEU A 69 3.18 -8.04 0.69
C LEU A 69 4.68 -8.22 0.44
N PHE A 70 5.50 -7.26 0.89
CA PHE A 70 6.95 -7.32 0.71
C PHE A 70 7.57 -8.53 1.40
N ILE A 71 7.19 -8.79 2.66
CA ILE A 71 7.65 -9.97 3.41
C ILE A 71 7.25 -11.26 2.69
N PHE A 72 5.99 -11.39 2.27
CA PHE A 72 5.53 -12.59 1.56
C PHE A 72 6.19 -12.78 0.20
N ALA A 73 6.53 -11.70 -0.51
CA ALA A 73 7.28 -11.77 -1.76
C ALA A 73 8.69 -12.33 -1.54
N ILE A 74 9.38 -11.92 -0.45
CA ILE A 74 10.69 -12.46 -0.08
C ILE A 74 10.56 -13.95 0.29
N VAL A 75 9.57 -14.31 1.10
CA VAL A 75 9.31 -15.70 1.48
C VAL A 75 9.06 -16.56 0.24
N LEU A 76 8.25 -16.08 -0.71
CA LEU A 76 8.02 -16.77 -1.98
C LEU A 76 9.33 -16.97 -2.75
N ARG A 77 10.19 -15.96 -2.82
CA ARG A 77 11.49 -16.07 -3.50
C ARG A 77 12.37 -17.16 -2.87
N VAL A 78 12.45 -17.21 -1.55
CA VAL A 78 13.23 -18.21 -0.82
C VAL A 78 12.65 -19.61 -1.02
N VAL A 79 11.32 -19.76 -0.97
CA VAL A 79 10.63 -21.04 -1.18
C VAL A 79 10.83 -21.57 -2.61
N ILE A 80 10.83 -20.70 -3.61
CA ILE A 80 11.09 -21.07 -5.01
C ILE A 80 12.56 -21.44 -5.24
N GLN A 81 13.49 -20.83 -4.51
CA GLN A 81 14.92 -21.12 -4.68
C GLN A 81 15.35 -22.42 -3.98
N ASN A 82 14.69 -22.79 -2.89
CA ASN A 82 15.04 -23.95 -2.07
C ASN A 82 14.25 -25.23 -2.43
N GLY A 83 13.33 -25.17 -3.40
CA GLY A 83 12.51 -26.31 -3.83
C GLY A 83 12.49 -26.46 -5.34
#